data_AF-A0A4Q4SK36-F1
#
_entry.id   AF-A0A4Q4SK36-F1
#
_cell.length_a   1.000
_cell.length_b   1.000
_cell.length_c   1.000
_cell.angle_alpha   90.00
_cell.angle_beta   90.00
_cell.angle_gamma   90.00
#
_symmetry.space_group_name_H-M   'P 1'
#
loop_
_entity.id
_entity.type
_entity.pdbx_description
1 polymer ?
#
loop_
_entity_poly.entity_id
_entity_poly.type
_entity_poly.pdbx_seq_one_letter_code
_entity_poly.pdbx_strand_id
1 'polypeptide(L)'
;MARSTMRIPRTANVYQYTKLDTKKQQIRLLKLSRPPSAANVLPDRNMIHCELETFDLDTAPEYIALSYTWGDASNNQHIIVGNKAMAVGMNLFDFLYAFRSDDANIRHLWIDQVCFMVSL
;
A
#
# COMPACT_ATOMS: atom_id res chain seq x y z
N MET A 1 4.39 -27.61 8.15
CA MET A 1 3.97 -27.31 6.76
C MET A 1 2.50 -26.96 6.76
N ALA A 2 2.16 -25.70 6.44
CA ALA A 2 0.88 -25.27 5.88
C ALA A 2 1.11 -23.83 5.39
N ARG A 3 1.32 -23.65 4.08
CA ARG A 3 1.32 -22.31 3.49
C ARG A 3 -0.13 -21.83 3.50
N SER A 4 -0.49 -20.98 4.45
CA SER A 4 -1.77 -20.28 4.44
C SER A 4 -1.79 -19.36 3.22
N THR A 5 -2.34 -19.85 2.11
CA THR A 5 -2.65 -19.02 0.95
C THR A 5 -3.75 -18.05 1.38
N MET A 6 -3.37 -16.80 1.64
CA MET A 6 -4.29 -15.74 2.02
C MET A 6 -5.34 -15.61 0.90
N ARG A 7 -6.61 -15.88 1.24
CA ARG A 7 -7.72 -15.77 0.31
C ARG A 7 -7.97 -14.30 0.04
N ILE A 8 -7.78 -13.85 -1.20
CA ILE A 8 -8.34 -12.59 -1.69
C ILE A 8 -9.81 -12.55 -1.22
N PRO A 9 -10.28 -11.47 -0.58
CA PRO A 9 -11.71 -11.34 -0.26
C PRO A 9 -12.51 -11.63 -1.54
N ARG A 10 -13.48 -12.56 -1.50
CA ARG A 10 -14.21 -13.04 -2.70
C ARG A 10 -14.88 -11.92 -3.53
N THR A 11 -14.88 -10.68 -3.03
CA THR A 11 -15.48 -9.48 -3.61
C THR A 11 -14.49 -8.39 -3.99
N ALA A 12 -13.20 -8.49 -3.63
CA ALA A 12 -12.22 -7.44 -3.91
C ALA A 12 -11.67 -7.58 -5.34
N ASN A 13 -11.95 -6.59 -6.18
CA ASN A 13 -11.36 -6.50 -7.52
C ASN A 13 -9.84 -6.28 -7.43
N VAL A 14 -9.08 -6.69 -8.44
CA VAL A 14 -7.63 -6.40 -8.50
C VAL A 14 -7.44 -4.90 -8.76
N TYR A 15 -6.47 -4.27 -8.06
CA TYR A 15 -6.15 -2.87 -8.25
C TYR A 15 -5.66 -2.62 -9.67
N GLN A 16 -6.14 -1.53 -10.27
CA GLN A 16 -5.79 -1.12 -11.63
C GLN A 16 -5.30 0.32 -11.55
N TYR A 17 -4.12 0.57 -12.09
CA TYR A 17 -3.51 1.89 -12.10
C TYR A 17 -4.23 2.81 -13.09
N THR A 18 -4.52 4.04 -12.66
CA THR A 18 -4.92 5.13 -13.55
C THR A 18 -3.69 5.76 -14.18
N LYS A 19 -3.70 6.05 -15.47
CA LYS A 19 -2.57 6.73 -16.14
C LYS A 19 -2.31 8.09 -15.50
N LEU A 20 -1.03 8.41 -15.27
CA LEU A 20 -0.61 9.75 -14.86
C LEU A 20 -0.73 10.70 -16.05
N ASP A 21 -1.07 11.96 -15.80
CA ASP A 21 -1.07 13.00 -16.81
C ASP A 21 0.38 13.34 -17.18
N THR A 22 0.80 12.96 -18.39
CA THR A 22 2.17 13.17 -18.86
C THR A 22 2.51 14.62 -19.16
N LYS A 23 1.52 15.52 -19.18
CA LYS A 23 1.73 16.97 -19.32
C LYS A 23 2.02 17.64 -17.97
N LYS A 24 1.80 16.92 -16.87
CA LYS A 24 2.04 17.38 -15.52
C LYS A 24 3.15 16.55 -14.88
N GLN A 25 3.88 17.16 -13.95
CA GLN A 25 4.76 16.39 -13.08
C GLN A 25 3.91 15.85 -11.94
N GLN A 26 3.55 14.57 -11.99
CA GLN A 26 2.69 13.94 -10.99
C GLN A 26 3.43 12.86 -10.21
N ILE A 27 3.02 12.68 -8.96
CA ILE A 27 3.52 11.65 -8.06
C ILE A 27 2.33 10.91 -7.44
N ARG A 28 2.45 9.59 -7.30
CA ARG A 28 1.52 8.81 -6.49
C ARG A 28 2.09 8.58 -5.11
N LEU A 29 1.25 8.71 -4.09
CA LEU A 29 1.64 8.51 -2.70
C LEU A 29 0.65 7.56 -2.03
N LEU A 30 1.19 6.61 -1.28
CA LEU A 30 0.43 5.65 -0.48
C LEU A 30 0.14 6.24 0.90
N LYS A 31 -1.12 6.15 1.32
CA LYS A 31 -1.57 6.54 2.66
C LYS A 31 -2.18 5.34 3.35
N LEU A 32 -1.67 4.95 4.51
CA LEU A 32 -2.19 3.82 5.27
C LEU A 32 -3.46 4.20 6.04
N SER A 33 -4.50 3.38 5.90
CA SER A 33 -5.72 3.51 6.69
C SER A 33 -5.48 2.94 8.08
N ARG A 34 -5.83 3.71 9.11
CA ARG A 34 -5.76 3.24 10.51
C ARG A 34 -7.04 2.48 10.85
N PRO A 35 -6.95 1.36 11.59
CA PRO A 35 -8.13 0.81 12.22
C PRO A 35 -8.71 1.85 13.21
N PRO A 36 -10.05 1.96 13.34
CA PRO A 36 -10.63 2.85 14.33
C PRO A 36 -10.13 2.49 15.74
N SER A 37 -9.54 3.46 16.44
CA SER A 37 -9.03 3.31 17.81
C SER A 37 -10.07 2.74 18.81
N ALA A 38 -11.36 2.87 18.52
CA ALA A 38 -12.46 2.42 19.36
C ALA A 38 -12.81 0.92 19.24
N ALA A 39 -12.27 0.21 18.25
CA ALA A 39 -12.53 -1.21 18.11
C ALA A 39 -11.41 -1.98 18.84
N ASN A 40 -11.72 -2.57 20.00
CA ASN A 40 -10.92 -3.62 20.66
C ASN A 40 -10.82 -4.91 19.81
N VAL A 41 -10.70 -4.76 18.50
CA VAL A 41 -10.47 -5.82 17.53
C VAL A 41 -8.99 -5.73 17.24
N LEU A 42 -8.24 -6.76 17.67
CA LEU A 42 -6.85 -6.92 17.26
C LEU A 42 -6.80 -6.69 15.75
N PRO A 43 -6.01 -5.71 15.27
CA PRO A 43 -6.00 -5.40 13.86
C PRO A 43 -5.56 -6.67 13.15
N ASP A 44 -6.48 -7.26 12.38
CA ASP A 44 -6.17 -8.47 11.66
C ASP A 44 -4.92 -8.20 10.85
N ARG A 45 -3.83 -8.93 11.15
CA ARG A 45 -2.59 -8.83 10.39
C ARG A 45 -2.87 -9.10 8.92
N ASN A 46 -3.96 -9.78 8.60
CA ASN A 46 -4.33 -10.17 7.25
C ASN A 46 -4.94 -9.05 6.39
N MET A 47 -5.21 -7.85 6.93
CA MET A 47 -5.79 -6.77 6.11
C MET A 47 -5.17 -5.40 6.39
N ILE A 48 -4.20 -5.02 5.54
CA ILE A 48 -3.65 -3.67 5.46
C ILE A 48 -4.50 -2.89 4.46
N HIS A 49 -5.21 -1.87 4.95
CA HIS A 49 -5.96 -0.94 4.12
C HIS A 49 -5.14 0.32 3.87
N CYS A 50 -5.26 0.86 2.66
CA CYS A 50 -4.56 2.04 2.23
C CYS A 50 -5.30 2.74 1.08
N GLU A 51 -4.87 3.96 0.80
CA GLU A 51 -5.31 4.77 -0.32
C GLU A 51 -4.09 5.10 -1.17
N LEU A 52 -4.23 5.06 -2.50
CA LEU A 52 -3.21 5.52 -3.41
C LEU A 52 -3.71 6.81 -4.07
N GLU A 53 -3.11 7.92 -3.70
CA GLU A 53 -3.52 9.26 -4.11
C GLU A 53 -2.51 9.81 -5.12
N THR A 54 -2.98 10.61 -6.08
CA THR A 54 -2.12 11.27 -7.08
C THR A 54 -2.10 12.76 -6.80
N PHE A 55 -0.90 13.33 -6.77
CA PHE A 55 -0.66 14.75 -6.55
C PHE A 55 0.18 15.32 -7.69
N ASP A 56 0.03 16.61 -7.96
CA ASP A 56 1.01 17.36 -8.75
C ASP A 56 2.24 17.58 -7.85
N LEU A 57 3.46 17.36 -8.38
CA LEU A 57 4.71 17.31 -7.61
C LEU A 57 4.93 18.59 -6.77
N ASP A 58 4.57 19.74 -7.34
CA ASP A 58 4.68 21.06 -6.70
C ASP A 58 3.73 21.25 -5.50
N THR A 59 2.70 20.42 -5.39
CA THR A 59 1.64 20.51 -4.36
C THR A 59 1.50 19.23 -3.54
N ALA A 60 2.45 18.30 -3.71
CA ALA A 60 2.43 17.04 -2.98
C ALA A 60 2.63 17.29 -1.47
N PRO A 61 1.88 16.56 -0.61
CA PRO A 61 2.10 16.62 0.84
C PRO A 61 3.48 16.06 1.20
N GLU A 62 3.93 16.31 2.43
CA GLU A 62 5.14 15.67 2.94
C GLU A 62 5.02 14.14 2.90
N TYR A 63 6.04 13.50 2.33
CA TYR A 63 6.09 12.05 2.22
C TYR A 63 7.47 11.49 2.58
N ILE A 64 7.49 10.20 2.92
CA ILE A 64 8.72 9.43 3.12
C ILE A 64 8.94 8.58 1.87
N ALA A 65 10.09 8.75 1.22
CA ALA A 65 10.52 7.82 0.19
C ALA A 65 11.08 6.56 0.86
N LEU A 66 10.42 5.42 0.67
CA LEU A 66 10.86 4.15 1.22
C LEU A 66 11.90 3.52 0.28
N SER A 67 13.15 3.49 0.72
CA SER A 67 14.18 2.64 0.12
C SER A 67 14.19 1.31 0.86
N TYR A 68 13.69 0.25 0.24
CA TYR A 68 13.70 -1.09 0.80
C TYR A 68 14.32 -2.07 -0.19
N THR A 69 14.78 -3.21 0.32
CA THR A 69 15.27 -4.29 -0.51
C THR A 69 14.11 -5.13 -1.04
N TRP A 70 14.12 -5.38 -2.34
CA TRP A 70 13.16 -6.28 -2.98
C TRP A 70 13.29 -7.67 -2.37
N GLY A 71 12.19 -8.19 -1.81
CA GLY A 71 12.14 -9.53 -1.24
C GLY A 71 11.98 -10.61 -2.32
N ASP A 72 11.86 -11.87 -1.89
CA ASP A 72 11.54 -12.98 -2.78
C ASP A 72 10.19 -12.78 -3.49
N ALA A 73 10.22 -12.68 -4.82
CA ALA A 73 9.05 -12.47 -5.68
C ALA A 73 8.06 -13.65 -5.68
N SER A 74 8.47 -14.82 -5.17
CA SER A 74 7.60 -16.00 -5.06
C SER A 74 6.61 -15.93 -3.90
N ASN A 75 6.77 -14.96 -2.99
CA ASN A 75 5.95 -14.82 -1.79
C ASN A 75 5.28 -13.44 -1.72
N ASN A 76 4.17 -13.31 -2.45
CA ASN A 76 3.36 -12.10 -2.46
C ASN A 76 2.27 -12.15 -1.38
N GLN A 77 2.08 -11.03 -0.70
CA GLN A 77 0.95 -10.73 0.17
C GLN A 77 0.03 -9.73 -0.51
N HIS A 78 -1.19 -9.54 0.02
CA HIS A 78 -2.13 -8.57 -0.54
C HIS A 78 -2.40 -7.45 0.45
N ILE A 79 -2.36 -6.22 -0.05
CA ILE A 79 -2.91 -5.03 0.62
C ILE A 79 -4.19 -4.60 -0.09
N ILE A 80 -5.05 -3.86 0.60
CA ILE A 80 -6.30 -3.34 0.06
C ILE A 80 -6.12 -1.84 -0.21
N VAL A 81 -6.11 -1.45 -1.48
CA VAL A 81 -6.07 -0.06 -1.93
C VAL A 81 -7.50 0.37 -2.26
N GLY A 82 -8.09 1.22 -1.42
CA GLY A 82 -9.52 1.53 -1.45
C GLY A 82 -10.36 0.27 -1.20
N ASN A 83 -10.95 -0.28 -2.26
CA ASN A 83 -11.70 -1.53 -2.23
C ASN A 83 -11.10 -2.65 -3.11
N LYS A 84 -9.86 -2.46 -3.57
CA LYS A 84 -9.20 -3.36 -4.51
C LYS A 84 -7.96 -4.01 -3.90
N ALA A 85 -7.71 -5.27 -4.21
CA ALA A 85 -6.53 -5.99 -3.77
C ALA A 85 -5.31 -5.68 -4.65
N MET A 86 -4.16 -5.39 -4.05
CA MET A 86 -2.87 -5.20 -4.71
C MET A 86 -1.86 -6.18 -4.13
N ALA A 87 -1.19 -6.93 -5.00
CA ALA A 87 -0.12 -7.83 -4.58
C ALA A 87 1.17 -7.04 -4.29
N VAL A 88 1.78 -7.30 -3.14
CA VAL A 88 3.05 -6.72 -2.69
C VAL A 88 3.99 -7.81 -2.20
N GLY A 89 5.31 -7.57 -2.25
CA GLY A 89 6.27 -8.51 -1.66
C GLY A 89 6.13 -8.60 -0.14
N MET A 90 6.45 -9.76 0.45
CA MET A 90 6.38 -9.95 1.91
C MET A 90 7.14 -8.89 2.71
N ASN A 91 8.34 -8.49 2.26
CA ASN A 91 9.13 -7.48 2.95
C ASN A 91 8.40 -6.12 3.04
N LEU A 92 7.76 -5.71 1.93
CA LEU A 92 6.95 -4.49 1.91
C LEU A 92 5.72 -4.65 2.81
N PHE A 93 5.06 -5.81 2.79
CA PHE A 93 3.91 -6.06 3.65
C PHE A 93 4.26 -5.94 5.14
N ASP A 94 5.34 -6.58 5.58
CA ASP A 94 5.80 -6.53 6.96
C ASP A 94 6.21 -5.10 7.37
N PHE A 95 6.88 -4.37 6.48
CA PHE A 95 7.17 -2.95 6.69
C PHE A 95 5.88 -2.14 6.87
N LEU A 96 4.90 -2.26 5.97
CA LEU A 96 3.64 -1.52 6.05
C LEU A 96 2.84 -1.86 7.31
N TYR A 97 2.88 -3.13 7.73
CA TYR A 97 2.26 -3.57 8.98
C TYR A 97 2.91 -2.90 10.19
N ALA A 98 4.24 -2.96 10.30
CA ALA A 98 4.99 -2.34 11.38
C ALA A 98 4.83 -0.81 11.39
N PHE A 99 4.89 -0.18 10.22
CA PHE A 99 4.71 1.27 10.07
C PHE A 99 3.32 1.73 10.51
N ARG A 100 2.27 0.94 10.22
CA ARG A 100 0.89 1.21 10.66
C ARG A 100 0.72 1.10 12.18
N SER A 101 1.50 0.28 12.86
CA SER A 101 1.37 0.04 14.30
C SER A 101 1.84 1.19 15.18
N ASP A 102 2.56 2.16 14.63
CA ASP A 102 2.98 3.38 15.35
C ASP A 102 2.06 4.55 14.99
N ASP A 103 1.33 5.05 15.99
CA ASP A 103 0.37 6.15 15.83
C ASP A 103 1.01 7.49 15.43
N ALA A 104 2.33 7.66 15.61
CA ALA A 104 3.05 8.84 15.13
C ALA A 104 3.21 8.87 13.60
N ASN A 105 3.06 7.73 12.93
CA ASN A 105 3.23 7.61 11.49
C ASN A 105 1.97 8.03 10.73
N ILE A 106 1.79 9.34 10.54
CA ILE A 106 0.70 9.95 9.74
C ILE A 106 1.11 10.27 8.30
N ARG A 107 2.37 10.03 7.92
CA ARG A 107 2.92 10.49 6.64
C ARG A 107 2.49 9.64 5.46
N HIS A 108 2.41 10.30 4.30
CA HIS A 108 2.37 9.64 3.00
C HIS A 108 3.69 8.90 2.72
N LEU A 109 3.60 7.79 2.00
CA LEU A 109 4.74 6.99 1.59
C LEU A 109 4.87 7.00 0.07
N TRP A 110 6.09 7.19 -0.42
CA TRP A 110 6.44 6.87 -1.80
C TRP A 110 7.21 5.57 -1.81
N ILE A 111 6.68 4.56 -2.51
CA ILE A 111 7.23 3.19 -2.57
C ILE A 111 7.29 2.82 -4.04
N ASP A 112 8.46 2.52 -4.58
CA ASP A 112 8.67 2.21 -6.00
C ASP A 112 7.73 1.12 -6.54
N GLN A 113 7.58 -0.01 -5.84
CA GLN A 113 6.68 -1.11 -6.25
C GLN A 113 5.20 -0.70 -6.37
N VAL A 114 4.77 0.33 -5.63
CA VAL A 114 3.35 0.75 -5.54
C VAL A 114 3.07 2.07 -6.26
N CYS A 115 4.03 3.00 -6.25
CA CYS A 115 3.83 4.37 -6.70
C CYS A 115 4.34 4.61 -8.12
N PHE A 116 5.24 3.76 -8.63
CA PHE A 116 5.88 3.96 -9.93
C PHE A 116 5.06 3.45 -11.13
N MET A 117 4.20 2.44 -10.98
CA MET A 117 3.70 1.69 -12.14
C MET A 117 2.92 2.56 -13.14
N VAL A 118 3.56 2.84 -14.28
CA VAL A 118 2.97 3.39 -15.49
C VAL A 118 2.29 2.22 -16.19
N SER A 119 0.97 2.25 -16.35
CA SER A 119 0.32 1.36 -17.31
C SER A 119 0.79 1.80 -18.69
N LEU A 120 1.74 1.07 -19.28
CA LEU A 120 2.03 1.14 -20.71
C LEU A 120 0.74 0.79 -21.46
#